data_AF-A0A4P7LCK3-F1
#
_entry.id   AF-A0A4P7LCK3-F1
#
_cell.length_a   1.000
_cell.length_b   1.000
_cell.length_c   1.000
_cell.angle_alpha   90.00
_cell.angle_beta   90.00
_cell.angle_gamma   90.00
#
_symmetry.space_group_name_H-M   'P 1'
#
loop_
_entity.id
_entity.type
_entity.pdbx_description
1 polymer ?
#
loop_
_entity_poly.entity_id
_entity_poly.type
_entity_poly.pdbx_seq_one_letter_code
_entity_poly.pdbx_strand_id
1 'polypeptide(L)'
;MEDSSKRRWRIAGLIALGAAAAAAVALQAKRYIEAPIPAGKASDARQLRIDASDTVLVAQGRKIYAQQCASCHGASLQGQPEWRQRLPSGRMPAPPHDASGHTWHHPDAVLFAITRNGLVPGVTAPEGYESDMPAFAPLLSDADIIAVLAYIKSTWPQKMAAAQREATEQYAGRR
;
A
#
# COMPACT_ATOMS: atom_id res chain seq x y z
N MET A 1 40.21 -34.88 27.34
CA MET A 1 40.30 -33.53 26.76
C MET A 1 40.02 -33.62 25.25
N GLU A 2 38.78 -33.86 24.83
CA GLU A 2 38.45 -34.06 23.39
C GLU A 2 37.14 -33.34 22.96
N ASP A 3 36.37 -32.85 23.93
CA ASP A 3 35.02 -32.31 23.69
C ASP A 3 34.98 -30.79 23.45
N SER A 4 35.97 -30.06 24.00
CA SER A 4 36.02 -28.59 23.89
C SER A 4 36.27 -28.10 22.47
N SER A 5 37.08 -28.82 21.69
CA SER A 5 37.39 -28.43 20.30
C SER A 5 36.14 -28.54 19.41
N LYS A 6 35.42 -29.67 19.45
CA LYS A 6 34.24 -29.91 18.59
C LYS A 6 33.09 -28.93 18.85
N ARG A 7 32.91 -28.46 20.08
CA ARG A 7 31.93 -27.39 20.41
C ARG A 7 32.31 -26.03 19.81
N ARG A 8 33.60 -25.68 19.80
CA ARG A 8 34.08 -24.41 19.26
C ARG A 8 33.90 -24.32 17.74
N TRP A 9 34.12 -25.42 17.01
CA TRP A 9 33.89 -25.49 15.57
C TRP A 9 32.40 -25.44 15.19
N ARG A 10 31.52 -26.03 16.01
CA ARG A 10 30.06 -25.97 15.79
C ARG A 10 29.48 -24.56 16.01
N ILE A 11 29.97 -23.83 17.01
CA ILE A 11 29.52 -22.46 17.29
C ILE A 11 30.01 -21.48 16.22
N ALA A 12 31.26 -21.62 15.76
CA ALA A 12 31.80 -20.78 14.68
C ALA A 12 31.06 -20.96 13.35
N GLY A 13 30.66 -22.19 13.00
CA GLY A 13 29.89 -22.47 11.79
C GLY A 13 28.47 -21.87 11.79
N LEU A 14 27.80 -21.84 12.94
CA LEU A 14 26.45 -21.26 13.08
C LEU A 14 26.46 -19.72 13.01
N ILE A 15 27.50 -19.07 13.53
CA ILE A 15 27.64 -17.61 13.47
C ILE A 15 27.94 -17.14 12.04
N ALA A 16 28.80 -17.84 11.30
CA ALA A 16 29.13 -17.51 9.91
C ALA A 16 27.91 -17.63 8.97
N LEU A 17 27.09 -18.68 9.13
CA LEU A 17 25.84 -18.84 8.37
C LEU A 17 24.78 -17.79 8.72
N GLY A 18 24.63 -17.43 10.00
CA GLY A 18 23.70 -16.38 10.45
C GLY A 18 24.06 -15.00 9.92
N ALA A 19 25.35 -14.65 9.89
CA ALA A 19 25.84 -13.38 9.35
C ALA A 19 25.65 -13.29 7.82
N ALA A 20 25.90 -14.39 7.09
CA ALA A 20 25.72 -14.43 5.63
C ALA A 20 24.23 -14.32 5.23
N ALA A 21 23.32 -14.99 5.95
CA ALA A 21 21.88 -14.89 5.72
C ALA A 21 21.34 -13.49 6.02
N ALA A 22 21.77 -12.87 7.12
CA ALA A 22 21.38 -11.50 7.47
C ALA A 22 21.89 -10.47 6.44
N ALA A 23 23.12 -10.63 5.95
CA ALA A 23 23.68 -9.77 4.90
C ALA A 23 22.93 -9.93 3.56
N ALA A 24 22.59 -11.16 3.15
CA ALA A 24 21.83 -11.40 1.92
C ALA A 24 20.41 -10.80 1.98
N VAL A 25 19.71 -10.91 3.11
CA VAL A 25 18.40 -10.29 3.32
C VAL A 25 18.49 -8.77 3.31
N ALA A 26 19.52 -8.19 3.94
CA ALA A 26 19.75 -6.75 3.94
C ALA A 26 20.09 -6.21 2.54
N LEU A 27 20.90 -6.93 1.75
CA LEU A 27 21.22 -6.55 0.37
C LEU A 27 20.01 -6.67 -0.56
N GLN A 28 19.17 -7.70 -0.40
CA GLN A 28 17.94 -7.81 -1.17
C GLN A 28 16.96 -6.68 -0.84
N ALA A 29 16.77 -6.36 0.45
CA ALA A 29 15.91 -5.27 0.89
C ALA A 29 16.38 -3.90 0.38
N LYS A 30 17.70 -3.63 0.38
CA LYS A 30 18.26 -2.37 -0.11
C LYS A 30 18.03 -2.16 -1.61
N ARG A 31 18.08 -3.25 -2.39
CA ARG A 31 17.85 -3.22 -3.86
C ARG A 31 16.39 -2.93 -4.25
N TYR A 32 15.43 -3.23 -3.36
CA TYR A 32 14.03 -2.85 -3.55
C TYR A 32 13.73 -1.40 -3.16
N ILE A 33 14.51 -0.82 -2.24
CA ILE A 33 14.33 0.56 -1.77
C ILE A 33 14.93 1.58 -2.75
N GLU A 34 15.99 1.20 -3.48
CA GLU A 34 16.75 2.11 -4.36
C GLU A 34 16.40 1.99 -5.85
N ALA A 35 15.47 1.12 -6.26
CA ALA A 35 15.06 1.03 -7.66
C ALA A 35 14.29 2.30 -8.05
N PRO A 36 14.84 3.18 -8.91
CA PRO A 36 14.16 4.40 -9.29
C PRO A 36 13.00 4.03 -10.21
N ILE A 37 11.76 4.32 -9.80
CA ILE A 37 10.65 4.36 -10.76
C ILE A 37 10.97 5.52 -11.71
N PRO A 38 11.12 5.28 -13.03
CA PRO A 38 11.35 6.37 -13.96
C PRO A 38 10.20 7.37 -13.84
N ALA A 39 10.53 8.66 -13.66
CA ALA A 39 9.55 9.72 -13.61
C ALA A 39 8.75 9.74 -14.93
N GLY A 40 7.59 9.10 -14.90
CA GLY A 40 6.72 8.94 -16.07
C GLY A 40 6.04 10.25 -16.43
N LYS A 41 5.74 10.42 -17.72
CA LYS A 41 4.89 11.52 -18.21
C LYS A 41 3.49 11.40 -17.57
N ALA A 42 2.70 12.47 -17.54
CA ALA A 42 1.33 12.43 -16.98
C ALA A 42 0.44 11.32 -17.62
N SER A 43 0.73 10.94 -18.87
CA SER A 43 0.14 9.77 -19.54
C SER A 43 0.43 8.45 -18.84
N ASP A 44 1.60 8.32 -18.23
CA ASP A 44 2.10 7.09 -17.62
C ASP A 44 1.46 6.90 -16.23
N ALA A 45 1.26 8.00 -15.49
CA ALA A 45 0.52 7.98 -14.22
C ALA A 45 -0.95 7.55 -14.42
N ARG A 46 -1.59 7.99 -15.50
CA ARG A 46 -2.97 7.62 -15.86
C ARG A 46 -3.11 6.14 -16.26
N GLN A 47 -2.02 5.55 -16.73
CA GLN A 47 -1.95 4.15 -17.17
C GLN A 47 -1.58 3.18 -16.05
N LEU A 48 -1.45 3.63 -14.80
CA LEU A 48 -1.15 2.76 -13.67
C LEU A 48 -2.15 1.59 -13.57
N ARG A 49 -1.62 0.38 -13.42
CA ARG A 49 -2.34 -0.85 -13.12
C ARG A 49 -1.68 -1.54 -11.94
N ILE A 50 -2.46 -1.77 -10.88
CA ILE A 50 -1.99 -2.40 -9.65
C ILE A 50 -2.45 -3.86 -9.67
N ASP A 51 -1.51 -4.80 -9.73
CA ASP A 51 -1.79 -6.23 -9.72
C ASP A 51 -2.06 -6.73 -8.30
N ALA A 52 -3.32 -7.06 -8.02
CA ALA A 52 -3.74 -7.61 -6.73
C ALA A 52 -3.57 -9.13 -6.62
N SER A 53 -3.06 -9.79 -7.67
CA SER A 53 -2.75 -11.22 -7.70
C SER A 53 -1.29 -11.54 -7.39
N ASP A 54 -0.41 -10.53 -7.42
CA ASP A 54 0.97 -10.65 -6.96
C ASP A 54 1.00 -10.82 -5.42
N THR A 55 1.22 -12.06 -4.99
CA THR A 55 1.20 -12.42 -3.56
C THR A 55 2.33 -11.80 -2.75
N VAL A 56 3.47 -11.50 -3.38
CA VAL A 56 4.61 -10.84 -2.71
C VAL A 56 4.26 -9.37 -2.47
N LEU A 57 3.73 -8.70 -3.49
CA LEU A 57 3.28 -7.32 -3.40
C LEU A 57 2.16 -7.16 -2.36
N VAL A 58 1.16 -8.05 -2.38
CA VAL A 58 0.06 -8.08 -1.40
C VAL A 58 0.58 -8.32 0.02
N ALA A 59 1.52 -9.23 0.22
CA ALA A 59 2.09 -9.51 1.55
C ALA A 59 2.87 -8.31 2.10
N GLN A 60 3.61 -7.59 1.25
CA GLN A 60 4.26 -6.33 1.62
C GLN A 60 3.24 -5.25 1.97
N GLY A 61 2.23 -5.08 1.11
CA GLY A 61 1.13 -4.14 1.31
C GLY A 61 0.39 -4.32 2.62
N ARG A 62 0.14 -5.57 3.02
CA ARG A 62 -0.51 -5.89 4.30
C ARG A 62 0.28 -5.37 5.50
N LYS A 63 1.60 -5.45 5.48
CA LYS A 63 2.46 -4.93 6.57
C LYS A 63 2.38 -3.41 6.64
N ILE A 64 2.45 -2.75 5.49
CA ILE A 64 2.33 -1.29 5.38
C ILE A 64 0.95 -0.84 5.87
N TYR A 65 -0.12 -1.52 5.44
CA TYR A 65 -1.48 -1.21 5.88
C TYR A 65 -1.62 -1.24 7.40
N ALA A 66 -1.11 -2.29 8.03
CA ALA A 66 -1.17 -2.45 9.49
C ALA A 66 -0.43 -1.32 10.23
N GLN A 67 0.65 -0.79 9.66
CA GLN A 67 1.47 0.25 10.28
C GLN A 67 0.96 1.67 10.00
N GLN A 68 0.39 1.91 8.82
CA GLN A 68 0.16 3.27 8.31
C GLN A 68 -1.32 3.61 8.12
N CYS A 69 -2.19 2.62 7.94
CA CYS A 69 -3.58 2.84 7.51
C CYS A 69 -4.60 2.36 8.56
N ALA A 70 -4.29 1.27 9.25
CA ALA A 70 -5.22 0.55 10.12
C ALA A 70 -5.69 1.36 11.35
N SER A 71 -4.94 2.38 11.78
CA SER A 71 -5.33 3.25 12.90
C SER A 71 -6.63 4.02 12.62
N CYS A 72 -6.89 4.35 11.35
CA CYS A 72 -8.11 5.05 10.94
C CYS A 72 -9.05 4.12 10.17
N HIS A 73 -8.55 3.35 9.21
CA HIS A 73 -9.37 2.47 8.36
C HIS A 73 -9.69 1.11 9.01
N GLY A 74 -9.21 0.87 10.23
CA GLY A 74 -9.43 -0.36 10.98
C GLY A 74 -8.55 -1.52 10.52
N ALA A 75 -8.18 -2.39 11.46
CA ALA A 75 -7.31 -3.54 11.20
C ALA A 75 -7.91 -4.56 10.21
N SER A 76 -9.24 -4.57 10.06
CA SER A 76 -9.99 -5.43 9.15
C SER A 76 -10.57 -4.66 7.96
N LEU A 77 -10.07 -3.46 7.67
CA LEU A 77 -10.55 -2.58 6.59
C LEU A 77 -11.99 -2.06 6.80
N GLN A 78 -12.53 -2.16 8.00
CA GLN A 78 -13.92 -1.85 8.32
C GLN A 78 -14.23 -0.36 8.44
N GLY A 79 -13.21 0.50 8.40
CA GLY A 79 -13.38 1.94 8.57
C GLY A 79 -13.82 2.34 9.98
N GLN A 80 -14.18 3.62 10.12
CA GLN A 80 -14.81 4.14 11.33
C GLN A 80 -16.34 3.93 11.30
N PRO A 81 -17.00 3.83 12.46
CA PRO A 81 -18.46 3.81 12.54
C PRO A 81 -19.08 5.06 11.89
N GLU A 82 -20.29 4.91 11.36
CA GLU A 82 -21.04 6.03 10.74
C GLU A 82 -20.23 6.82 9.71
N TRP A 83 -19.33 6.16 8.96
CA TRP A 83 -18.40 6.83 8.04
C TRP A 83 -19.04 7.68 6.94
N ARG A 84 -20.35 7.52 6.71
CA ARG A 84 -21.14 8.34 5.77
C ARG A 84 -21.71 9.61 6.40
N GLN A 85 -21.54 9.81 7.71
CA GLN A 85 -21.99 10.99 8.44
C GLN A 85 -20.80 11.88 8.78
N ARG A 86 -20.95 13.19 8.59
CA ARG A 86 -19.89 14.15 8.96
C ARG A 86 -19.70 14.19 10.47
N LEU A 87 -18.46 14.28 10.89
CA LEU A 87 -18.07 14.58 12.27
C LEU A 87 -18.48 16.02 12.63
N PRO A 88 -18.48 16.39 13.92
CA PRO A 88 -18.67 17.78 14.36
C PRO A 88 -17.68 18.78 13.73
N SER A 89 -16.49 18.31 13.32
CA SER A 89 -15.51 19.09 12.57
C SER A 89 -15.94 19.41 11.13
N GLY A 90 -17.04 18.81 10.65
CA GLY A 90 -17.46 18.86 9.24
C GLY A 90 -16.74 17.86 8.34
N ARG A 91 -15.70 17.16 8.81
CA ARG A 91 -14.95 16.17 8.02
C ARG A 91 -15.64 14.81 7.99
N MET A 92 -15.27 13.97 7.02
CA MET A 92 -15.76 12.60 6.93
C MET A 92 -14.86 11.65 7.73
N PRO A 93 -15.42 10.70 8.50
CA PRO A 93 -14.66 9.61 9.09
C PRO A 93 -13.98 8.75 8.02
N ALA A 94 -12.96 7.99 8.43
CA ALA A 94 -12.24 7.10 7.51
C ALA A 94 -13.19 6.01 6.97
N PRO A 95 -13.41 5.92 5.63
CA PRO A 95 -14.31 4.93 5.06
C PRO A 95 -13.74 3.51 5.15
N PRO A 96 -14.57 2.47 5.12
CA PRO A 96 -14.13 1.10 4.94
C PRO A 96 -13.40 0.95 3.59
N HIS A 97 -12.34 0.16 3.62
CA HIS A 97 -11.66 -0.30 2.42
C HIS A 97 -12.12 -1.70 1.99
N ASP A 98 -12.96 -2.37 2.79
CA ASP A 98 -13.60 -3.63 2.42
C ASP A 98 -14.84 -3.42 1.49
N ALA A 99 -15.62 -4.49 1.32
CA ALA A 99 -16.82 -4.52 0.49
C ALA A 99 -17.94 -3.56 0.94
N SER A 100 -17.96 -3.14 2.20
CA SER A 100 -18.98 -2.22 2.73
C SER A 100 -18.72 -0.75 2.38
N GLY A 101 -17.49 -0.45 1.96
CA GLY A 101 -17.02 0.85 1.53
C GLY A 101 -17.26 1.14 0.04
N HIS A 102 -16.56 2.15 -0.46
CA HIS A 102 -16.70 2.61 -1.85
C HIS A 102 -15.36 2.79 -2.58
N THR A 103 -14.26 2.35 -1.97
CA THR A 103 -12.89 2.49 -2.49
C THR A 103 -12.74 1.86 -3.89
N TRP A 104 -13.42 0.72 -4.11
CA TRP A 104 -13.40 -0.02 -5.38
C TRP A 104 -14.10 0.71 -6.55
N HIS A 105 -14.78 1.83 -6.33
CA HIS A 105 -15.30 2.67 -7.41
C HIS A 105 -14.22 3.52 -8.09
N HIS A 106 -13.03 3.64 -7.49
CA HIS A 106 -11.99 4.54 -7.97
C HIS A 106 -10.92 3.80 -8.77
N PRO A 107 -10.44 4.40 -9.87
CA PRO A 107 -9.38 3.81 -10.69
C PRO A 107 -8.03 3.82 -9.97
N ASP A 108 -7.13 2.92 -10.34
CA ASP A 108 -5.80 2.76 -9.71
C ASP A 108 -5.01 4.07 -9.63
N ALA A 109 -4.98 4.85 -10.71
CA ALA A 109 -4.29 6.14 -10.76
C ALA A 109 -4.85 7.15 -9.75
N VAL A 110 -6.17 7.16 -9.53
CA VAL A 110 -6.81 8.06 -8.56
C VAL A 110 -6.55 7.59 -7.14
N LEU A 111 -6.66 6.29 -6.87
CA LEU A 111 -6.33 5.71 -5.56
C LEU A 111 -4.87 5.97 -5.17
N PHE A 112 -3.96 5.84 -6.13
CA PHE A 112 -2.55 6.17 -5.96
C PHE A 112 -2.37 7.67 -5.67
N ALA A 113 -2.98 8.55 -6.46
CA ALA A 113 -2.87 9.99 -6.27
C ALA A 113 -3.44 10.47 -4.92
N ILE A 114 -4.59 9.93 -4.48
CA ILE A 114 -5.18 10.21 -3.17
C ILE A 114 -4.25 9.76 -2.05
N THR A 115 -3.74 8.53 -2.11
CA THR A 115 -2.84 8.02 -1.07
C THR A 115 -1.54 8.83 -1.01
N ARG A 116 -0.95 9.11 -2.17
CA ARG A 116 0.34 9.79 -2.27
C ARG A 116 0.26 11.25 -1.85
N ASN A 117 -0.73 11.98 -2.36
CA ASN A 117 -0.78 13.44 -2.26
C ASN A 117 -1.89 13.94 -1.31
N GLY A 118 -2.72 13.05 -0.77
CA GLY A 118 -3.90 13.39 0.02
C GLY A 118 -5.12 13.73 -0.85
N LEU A 119 -6.22 14.07 -0.18
CA LEU A 119 -7.43 14.60 -0.81
C LEU A 119 -7.26 16.11 -1.03
N VAL A 120 -6.60 16.46 -2.14
CA VAL A 120 -6.30 17.84 -2.54
C VAL A 120 -7.55 18.46 -3.19
N PRO A 121 -8.11 19.54 -2.64
CA PRO A 121 -9.25 20.25 -3.22
C PRO A 121 -8.99 20.68 -4.67
N GLY A 122 -9.98 20.47 -5.53
CA GLY A 122 -9.90 20.78 -6.96
C GLY A 122 -9.09 19.78 -7.80
N VAL A 123 -8.40 18.82 -7.16
CA VAL A 123 -7.54 17.83 -7.86
C VAL A 123 -8.02 16.41 -7.62
N THR A 124 -7.98 15.94 -6.37
CA THR A 124 -8.43 14.59 -5.97
C THR A 124 -9.68 14.62 -5.09
N ALA A 125 -10.16 15.81 -4.73
CA ALA A 125 -11.38 16.04 -3.98
C ALA A 125 -12.12 17.29 -4.49
N PRO A 126 -13.42 17.46 -4.18
CA PRO A 126 -14.16 18.69 -4.49
C PRO A 126 -13.49 19.94 -3.89
N GLU A 127 -13.77 21.10 -4.49
CA GLU A 127 -13.35 22.39 -3.93
C GLU A 127 -13.80 22.55 -2.47
N GLY A 128 -12.90 23.05 -1.62
CA GLY A 128 -13.15 23.22 -0.19
C GLY A 128 -13.26 21.92 0.64
N TYR A 129 -12.94 20.75 0.08
CA TYR A 129 -13.00 19.49 0.83
C TYR A 129 -11.83 19.35 1.82
N GLU A 130 -12.13 19.24 3.11
CA GLU A 130 -11.13 18.93 4.14
C GLU A 130 -11.14 17.46 4.53
N SER A 131 -9.95 16.88 4.70
CA SER A 131 -9.77 15.49 5.13
C SER A 131 -8.75 15.37 6.24
N ASP A 132 -8.98 14.41 7.15
CA ASP A 132 -7.99 13.97 8.14
C ASP A 132 -6.99 12.94 7.55
N MET A 133 -7.20 12.48 6.32
CA MET A 133 -6.28 11.55 5.65
C MET A 133 -5.02 12.31 5.18
N PRO A 134 -3.83 12.00 5.73
CA PRO A 134 -2.60 12.68 5.36
C PRO A 134 -2.12 12.26 3.96
N ALA A 135 -1.26 13.09 3.36
CA ALA A 135 -0.47 12.70 2.20
C ALA A 135 0.66 11.76 2.63
N PHE A 136 0.84 10.62 1.96
CA PHE A 136 1.85 9.64 2.32
C PHE A 136 3.17 9.76 1.55
N ALA A 137 3.28 10.62 0.54
CA ALA A 137 4.54 10.83 -0.20
C ALA A 137 5.77 11.14 0.69
N PRO A 138 5.65 11.85 1.83
CA PRO A 138 6.79 12.07 2.73
C PRO A 138 7.22 10.83 3.54
N LEU A 139 6.37 9.80 3.61
CA LEU A 139 6.56 8.63 4.48
C LEU A 139 6.74 7.32 3.71
N LEU A 140 6.13 7.19 2.54
CA LEU A 140 6.08 5.96 1.75
C LEU A 140 6.61 6.21 0.33
N SER A 141 7.36 5.24 -0.19
CA SER A 141 7.72 5.23 -1.60
C SER A 141 6.50 4.96 -2.48
N ASP A 142 6.58 5.31 -3.76
CA ASP A 142 5.55 4.98 -4.74
C ASP A 142 5.30 3.45 -4.80
N ALA A 143 6.35 2.64 -4.66
CA ALA A 143 6.23 1.18 -4.61
C ALA A 143 5.48 0.69 -3.37
N ASP A 144 5.70 1.32 -2.21
CA ASP A 144 4.97 1.01 -0.98
C ASP A 144 3.49 1.38 -1.08
N ILE A 145 3.18 2.51 -1.74
CA ILE A 145 1.80 2.94 -2.01
C ILE A 145 1.12 1.95 -2.96
N ILE A 146 1.80 1.51 -4.01
CA ILE A 146 1.30 0.47 -4.91
C ILE A 146 1.06 -0.84 -4.14
N ALA A 147 1.98 -1.23 -3.26
CA ALA A 147 1.86 -2.43 -2.45
C ALA A 147 0.64 -2.40 -1.53
N VAL A 148 0.44 -1.31 -0.77
CA VAL A 148 -0.70 -1.20 0.15
C VAL A 148 -2.04 -1.19 -0.61
N LEU A 149 -2.09 -0.56 -1.78
CA LEU A 149 -3.27 -0.59 -2.64
C LEU A 149 -3.51 -2.00 -3.21
N ALA A 150 -2.47 -2.74 -3.62
CA ALA A 150 -2.61 -4.13 -4.05
C ALA A 150 -3.22 -5.00 -2.94
N TYR A 151 -2.77 -4.81 -1.69
CA TYR A 151 -3.37 -5.49 -0.53
C TYR A 151 -4.85 -5.16 -0.37
N ILE A 152 -5.23 -3.88 -0.35
CA ILE A 152 -6.63 -3.46 -0.26
C ILE A 152 -7.47 -4.11 -1.38
N LYS A 153 -7.00 -4.04 -2.63
CA LYS A 153 -7.67 -4.63 -3.79
C LYS A 153 -7.85 -6.15 -3.66
N SER A 154 -6.88 -6.85 -3.07
CA SER A 154 -6.92 -8.31 -2.89
C SER A 154 -8.05 -8.78 -1.97
N THR A 155 -8.61 -7.89 -1.15
CA THR A 155 -9.69 -8.22 -0.20
C THR A 155 -11.09 -8.17 -0.82
N TRP A 156 -11.23 -7.63 -2.02
CA TRP A 156 -12.54 -7.37 -2.59
C TRP A 156 -13.16 -8.63 -3.23
N PRO A 157 -14.49 -8.84 -3.06
CA PRO A 157 -15.22 -9.83 -3.83
C PRO A 157 -15.05 -9.64 -5.34
N GLN A 158 -15.13 -10.74 -6.09
CA GLN A 158 -14.88 -10.76 -7.54
C GLN A 158 -15.64 -9.66 -8.31
N LYS A 159 -16.91 -9.40 -7.96
CA LYS A 159 -17.73 -8.36 -8.59
C LYS A 159 -17.15 -6.96 -8.41
N MET A 160 -16.67 -6.62 -7.20
CA MET A 160 -16.07 -5.32 -6.90
C MET A 160 -14.69 -5.19 -7.53
N ALA A 161 -13.88 -6.25 -7.49
CA ALA A 161 -12.60 -6.29 -8.20
C ALA A 161 -12.78 -6.09 -9.72
N ALA A 162 -13.84 -6.66 -10.32
CA ALA A 162 -14.16 -6.46 -11.73
C ALA A 162 -14.59 -5.01 -12.02
N ALA A 163 -15.48 -4.44 -11.21
CA ALA A 163 -15.90 -3.05 -11.35
C ALA A 163 -14.73 -2.07 -11.22
N GLN A 164 -13.79 -2.34 -10.31
CA GLN A 164 -12.62 -1.49 -10.13
C GLN A 164 -11.65 -1.57 -11.31
N ARG A 165 -11.44 -2.78 -11.88
CA ARG A 165 -10.67 -2.92 -13.13
C ARG A 165 -11.32 -2.13 -14.25
N GLU A 166 -12.63 -2.23 -14.41
CA GLU A 166 -13.37 -1.46 -15.42
C GLU A 166 -13.19 0.06 -15.22
N ALA A 167 -13.36 0.57 -14.00
CA ALA A 167 -13.12 1.98 -13.70
C ALA A 167 -11.70 2.41 -14.07
N THR A 168 -10.70 1.55 -13.81
CA THR A 168 -9.29 1.78 -14.16
C THR A 168 -9.09 1.86 -15.68
N GLU A 169 -9.66 0.94 -16.45
CA GLU A 169 -9.58 0.97 -17.91
C GLU A 169 -10.27 2.19 -18.52
N GLN A 170 -11.49 2.50 -18.05
CA GLN A 170 -12.22 3.69 -18.49
C GLN A 170 -11.44 4.97 -18.17
N TYR A 171 -10.85 5.05 -16.99
CA TYR A 171 -10.04 6.20 -16.61
C TYR A 171 -8.83 6.32 -17.52
N ALA A 172 -8.07 5.25 -17.77
CA ALA A 172 -6.91 5.30 -18.66
C ALA A 172 -7.24 5.69 -20.10
N GLY A 173 -8.44 5.32 -20.59
CA GLY A 173 -8.87 5.57 -21.96
C GLY A 173 -9.42 6.98 -22.26
N ARG A 174 -9.75 7.81 -21.26
CA ARG A 174 -10.26 9.17 -21.55
C ARG A 174 -9.11 10.06 -22.07
N ARG A 175 -9.34 10.70 -23.21
CA ARG A 175 -8.42 11.65 -23.84
C ARG A 175 -8.47 13.00 -23.13
#